data_AF-A0A3D2J316-F1
#
_entry.id   AF-A0A3D2J316-F1
#
_cell.length_a   1.000
_cell.length_b   1.000
_cell.length_c   1.000
_cell.angle_alpha   90.00
_cell.angle_beta   90.00
_cell.angle_gamma   90.00
#
_symmetry.space_group_name_H-M   'P 1'
#
loop_
_entity.id
_entity.type
_entity.pdbx_description
1 polymer ?
#
loop_
_entity_poly.entity_id
_entity_poly.type
_entity_poly.pdbx_seq_one_letter_code
_entity_poly.pdbx_strand_id
1 'polypeptide(L)'
;IADLRLTLGVGNLVKNHPPLVTFLKHGFQQQTYTRIQDLAKLELSDWQTIIKQSGNDQAKGYPANMGGTTEDDKINTYAYEIYTRVEHAFPTTSFVAHVSRVDIPLIANKPQVMQFFTNSPTLNLTSIHIDRYLNDQGETALQNIPVDVRPQVIQQVKAMQRVLRLAPSTASASALLAQKLHSSQQIYFISQPHFIDNMVTNGATATEARRIYQRASQSYALTLAQYTKFNAQFNTATPTALSAPILTVDQTKQIADYPTLQTLFGSLDYCSCSECASVLGAAAYLVDTLHFLDARLTKTGTKVKDSLLARRPDLA
;
A
#
# COMPACT_ATOMS: atom_id res chain seq x y z
N ILE A 1 1.47 -35.21 5.89
CA ILE A 1 0.94 -33.89 6.33
C ILE A 1 1.40 -32.74 5.43
N ALA A 2 2.70 -32.59 5.14
CA ALA A 2 3.22 -31.51 4.29
C ALA A 2 2.62 -31.51 2.87
N ASP A 3 2.59 -32.67 2.19
CA ASP A 3 2.01 -32.79 0.84
C ASP A 3 0.51 -32.45 0.79
N LEU A 4 -0.25 -32.86 1.81
CA LEU A 4 -1.68 -32.53 1.93
C LEU A 4 -1.88 -31.01 2.10
N ARG A 5 -1.09 -30.35 2.96
CA ARG A 5 -1.14 -28.89 3.14
C ARG A 5 -0.81 -28.15 1.86
N LEU A 6 0.21 -28.60 1.13
CA LEU A 6 0.56 -28.03 -0.17
C LEU A 6 -0.57 -28.21 -1.18
N THR A 7 -1.14 -29.42 -1.28
CA THR A 7 -2.23 -29.74 -2.20
C THR A 7 -3.47 -28.89 -1.92
N LEU A 8 -3.88 -28.76 -0.66
CA LEU A 8 -5.01 -27.92 -0.27
C LEU A 8 -4.72 -26.42 -0.48
N GLY A 9 -3.49 -26.00 -0.17
CA GLY A 9 -3.07 -24.61 -0.38
C GLY A 9 -3.11 -24.22 -1.86
N VAL A 10 -2.48 -25.02 -2.73
CA VAL A 10 -2.50 -24.82 -4.18
C VAL A 10 -3.94 -24.94 -4.71
N GLY A 11 -4.67 -25.97 -4.31
CA GLY A 11 -6.06 -26.20 -4.71
C GLY A 11 -6.96 -24.99 -4.44
N ASN A 12 -6.84 -24.36 -3.27
CA ASN A 12 -7.59 -23.14 -2.94
C ASN A 12 -7.30 -21.96 -3.87
N LEU A 13 -6.07 -21.87 -4.41
CA LEU A 13 -5.67 -20.82 -5.35
C LEU A 13 -6.12 -21.10 -6.79
N VAL A 14 -6.25 -22.37 -7.17
CA VAL A 14 -6.58 -22.76 -8.55
C VAL A 14 -7.96 -23.41 -8.69
N LYS A 15 -8.90 -23.09 -7.79
CA LYS A 15 -10.28 -23.62 -7.79
C LYS A 15 -10.33 -25.16 -7.77
N ASN A 16 -9.36 -25.80 -7.13
CA ASN A 16 -9.21 -27.26 -7.04
C ASN A 16 -9.19 -27.97 -8.39
N HIS A 17 -8.73 -27.32 -9.47
CA HIS A 17 -8.66 -27.93 -10.80
C HIS A 17 -7.52 -28.97 -10.87
N PRO A 18 -7.82 -30.29 -10.96
CA PRO A 18 -6.81 -31.33 -10.73
C PRO A 18 -5.59 -31.31 -11.69
N PRO A 19 -5.76 -31.07 -13.01
CA PRO A 19 -4.60 -30.97 -13.92
C PRO A 19 -3.63 -29.88 -13.49
N LEU A 20 -4.15 -28.71 -13.12
CA LEU A 20 -3.34 -27.57 -12.71
C LEU A 20 -2.72 -27.75 -11.31
N VAL A 21 -3.44 -28.35 -10.36
CA VAL A 21 -2.88 -28.71 -9.05
C VAL A 21 -1.70 -29.67 -9.23
N THR A 22 -1.85 -30.71 -10.04
CA THR A 22 -0.79 -31.70 -10.30
C THR A 22 0.43 -31.04 -10.94
N PHE A 23 0.21 -30.18 -11.95
CA PHE A 23 1.29 -29.45 -12.62
C PHE A 23 2.08 -28.56 -11.65
N LEU A 24 1.39 -27.77 -10.83
CA LEU A 24 2.05 -26.90 -9.85
C LEU A 24 2.78 -27.70 -8.78
N LYS A 25 2.21 -28.82 -8.29
CA LYS A 25 2.89 -29.71 -7.34
C LYS A 25 4.21 -30.23 -7.91
N HIS A 26 4.25 -30.59 -9.19
CA HIS A 26 5.49 -30.97 -9.85
C HIS A 26 6.53 -29.83 -9.84
N GLY A 27 6.11 -28.58 -10.07
CA GLY A 27 6.99 -27.42 -9.92
C GLY A 27 7.59 -27.25 -8.52
N PHE A 28 6.84 -27.57 -7.46
CA PHE A 28 7.38 -27.60 -6.09
C PHE A 28 8.38 -28.75 -5.88
N GLN A 29 8.10 -29.93 -6.45
CA GLN A 29 9.01 -31.09 -6.37
C GLN A 29 10.33 -30.81 -7.10
N GLN A 30 10.29 -30.10 -8.23
CA GLN A 30 11.46 -29.67 -9.01
C GLN A 30 12.12 -28.39 -8.47
N GLN A 31 11.70 -27.91 -7.29
CA GLN A 31 12.23 -26.70 -6.66
C GLN A 31 12.09 -25.41 -7.51
N THR A 32 11.21 -25.40 -8.52
CA THR A 32 10.84 -24.18 -9.25
C THR A 32 10.17 -23.18 -8.31
N TYR A 33 9.37 -23.69 -7.37
CA TYR A 33 8.75 -22.93 -6.30
C TYR A 33 9.15 -23.52 -4.96
N THR A 34 9.50 -22.69 -3.98
CA THR A 34 9.87 -23.15 -2.64
C THR A 34 8.71 -22.98 -1.67
N ARG A 35 7.96 -21.89 -1.81
CA ARG A 35 6.84 -21.54 -0.93
C ARG A 35 5.62 -21.21 -1.77
N ILE A 36 4.43 -21.42 -1.22
CA ILE A 36 3.17 -21.15 -1.93
C ILE A 36 3.05 -19.69 -2.37
N GLN A 37 3.64 -18.76 -1.61
CA GLN A 37 3.72 -17.34 -1.93
C GLN A 37 4.49 -17.06 -3.22
N ASP A 38 5.42 -17.93 -3.63
CA ASP A 38 6.21 -17.74 -4.84
C ASP A 38 5.33 -17.78 -6.10
N LEU A 39 4.16 -18.44 -6.04
CA LEU A 39 3.16 -18.39 -7.12
C LEU A 39 2.65 -16.97 -7.39
N ALA A 40 2.73 -16.08 -6.40
CA ALA A 40 2.35 -14.67 -6.54
C ALA A 40 3.39 -13.83 -7.30
N LYS A 41 4.57 -14.40 -7.59
CA LYS A 41 5.57 -13.75 -8.43
C LYS A 41 5.24 -13.89 -9.92
N LEU A 42 4.44 -14.89 -10.30
CA LEU A 42 4.06 -15.20 -11.67
C LEU A 42 3.19 -14.09 -12.28
N GLU A 43 3.45 -13.78 -13.54
CA GLU A 43 2.65 -12.84 -14.33
C GLU A 43 1.44 -13.53 -14.95
N LEU A 44 0.50 -12.73 -15.47
CA LEU A 44 -0.68 -13.25 -16.14
C LEU A 44 -0.31 -14.17 -17.32
N SER A 45 0.74 -13.82 -18.07
CA SER A 45 1.28 -14.62 -19.17
C SER A 45 1.87 -15.96 -18.72
N ASP A 46 2.48 -16.00 -17.53
CA ASP A 46 2.98 -17.24 -16.95
C ASP A 46 1.81 -18.16 -16.62
N TRP A 47 0.74 -17.62 -16.03
CA TRP A 47 -0.48 -18.38 -15.75
C TRP A 47 -1.15 -18.92 -17.02
N GLN A 48 -1.23 -18.13 -18.10
CA GLN A 48 -1.72 -18.59 -19.40
C GLN A 48 -0.89 -19.77 -19.92
N THR A 49 0.44 -19.67 -19.81
CA THR A 49 1.39 -20.72 -20.24
C THR A 49 1.24 -21.99 -19.41
N ILE A 50 1.20 -21.84 -18.08
CA ILE A 50 1.02 -22.95 -17.13
C ILE A 50 -0.31 -23.66 -17.38
N ILE A 51 -1.40 -22.92 -17.60
CA ILE A 51 -2.72 -23.50 -17.89
C ILE A 51 -2.64 -24.33 -19.18
N LYS A 52 -2.05 -23.80 -20.25
CA LYS A 52 -1.85 -24.52 -21.53
C LYS A 52 -1.05 -25.82 -21.31
N GLN A 53 0.02 -25.76 -20.54
CA GLN A 53 0.90 -26.91 -20.27
C GLN A 53 0.32 -27.94 -19.30
N SER A 54 -0.61 -27.52 -18.43
CA SER A 54 -1.24 -28.41 -17.46
C SER A 54 -2.32 -29.31 -18.06
N GLY A 55 -2.81 -28.98 -19.26
CA GLY A 55 -3.83 -29.74 -19.97
C GLY A 55 -3.24 -30.81 -20.91
N ASN A 56 -4.10 -31.73 -21.33
CA ASN A 56 -3.86 -32.71 -22.39
C ASN A 56 -5.16 -32.99 -23.17
N ASP A 57 -5.13 -33.95 -24.10
CA ASP A 57 -6.28 -34.32 -24.94
C ASP A 57 -7.49 -34.85 -24.15
N GLN A 58 -7.26 -35.43 -22.96
CA GLN A 58 -8.31 -35.99 -22.12
C GLN A 58 -8.85 -35.00 -21.07
N ALA A 59 -7.99 -34.10 -20.58
CA ALA A 59 -8.33 -33.15 -19.54
C ALA A 59 -7.70 -31.79 -19.85
N LYS A 60 -8.53 -30.78 -20.10
CA LYS A 60 -8.08 -29.41 -20.34
C LYS A 60 -7.49 -28.80 -19.06
N GLY A 61 -6.55 -27.86 -19.23
CA GLY A 61 -5.91 -27.14 -18.12
C GLY A 61 -6.80 -26.12 -17.39
N TYR A 62 -8.04 -25.98 -17.83
CA TYR A 62 -9.05 -25.09 -17.26
C TYR A 62 -10.39 -25.84 -17.02
N PRO A 63 -11.23 -25.37 -16.09
CA PRO A 63 -12.56 -25.95 -15.84
C PRO A 63 -13.52 -25.87 -17.05
N ALA A 64 -14.42 -26.84 -17.20
CA ALA A 64 -15.36 -26.86 -18.34
C ALA A 64 -16.31 -25.64 -18.37
N ASN A 65 -16.63 -25.07 -17.21
CA ASN A 65 -17.56 -23.95 -17.04
C ASN A 65 -16.89 -22.56 -17.14
N MET A 66 -15.67 -22.47 -17.68
CA MET A 66 -15.03 -21.17 -17.93
C MET A 66 -15.77 -20.40 -19.02
N GLY A 67 -15.97 -19.10 -18.77
CA GLY A 67 -16.52 -18.17 -19.76
C GLY A 67 -15.54 -17.96 -20.93
N GLY A 68 -16.09 -17.72 -22.12
CA GLY A 68 -15.31 -17.56 -23.35
C GLY A 68 -15.83 -18.42 -24.50
N THR A 69 -15.63 -17.96 -25.74
CA THR A 69 -16.08 -18.65 -26.95
C THR A 69 -15.03 -19.61 -27.49
N THR A 70 -13.76 -19.22 -27.41
CA THR A 70 -12.61 -20.00 -27.86
C THR A 70 -11.89 -20.67 -26.68
N GLU A 71 -11.00 -21.62 -26.97
CA GLU A 71 -10.12 -22.21 -25.96
C GLU A 71 -9.19 -21.14 -25.33
N ASP A 72 -8.66 -20.22 -26.13
CA ASP A 72 -7.85 -19.11 -25.63
C ASP A 72 -8.66 -18.15 -24.74
N ASP A 73 -9.92 -17.85 -25.06
CA ASP A 73 -10.77 -17.02 -24.20
C ASP A 73 -10.94 -17.64 -22.80
N LYS A 74 -11.15 -18.96 -22.75
CA LYS A 74 -11.32 -19.71 -21.50
C LYS A 74 -10.03 -19.73 -20.69
N ILE A 75 -8.88 -19.92 -21.35
CA ILE A 75 -7.56 -19.85 -20.73
C ILE A 75 -7.32 -18.45 -20.15
N ASN A 76 -7.60 -17.39 -20.92
CA ASN A 76 -7.42 -16.01 -20.49
C ASN A 76 -8.29 -15.67 -19.29
N THR A 77 -9.56 -16.07 -19.33
CA THR A 77 -10.51 -15.87 -18.22
C THR A 77 -10.02 -16.60 -16.96
N TYR A 78 -9.60 -17.85 -17.10
CA TYR A 78 -9.14 -18.64 -15.95
C TYR A 78 -7.81 -18.15 -15.39
N ALA A 79 -6.86 -17.77 -16.25
CA ALA A 79 -5.59 -17.19 -15.86
C ALA A 79 -5.80 -15.89 -15.08
N TYR A 80 -6.70 -15.03 -15.52
CA TYR A 80 -7.02 -13.78 -14.82
C TYR A 80 -7.67 -14.03 -13.45
N GLU A 81 -8.60 -14.98 -13.36
CA GLU A 81 -9.20 -15.38 -12.07
C GLU A 81 -8.16 -15.92 -11.08
N ILE A 82 -7.21 -16.74 -11.55
CA ILE A 82 -6.13 -17.27 -10.70
C ILE A 82 -5.17 -16.16 -10.30
N TYR A 83 -4.71 -15.36 -11.27
CA TYR A 83 -3.78 -14.26 -11.04
C TYR A 83 -4.31 -13.31 -9.96
N THR A 84 -5.53 -12.82 -10.11
CA THR A 84 -6.18 -11.92 -9.13
C THR A 84 -6.38 -12.59 -7.75
N ARG A 85 -6.72 -13.89 -7.72
CA ARG A 85 -6.87 -14.63 -6.47
C ARG A 85 -5.54 -14.81 -5.73
N VAL A 86 -4.48 -15.15 -6.45
CA VAL A 86 -3.13 -15.30 -5.89
C VAL A 86 -2.60 -13.95 -5.42
N GLU A 87 -2.84 -12.90 -6.19
CA GLU A 87 -2.52 -11.51 -5.83
C GLU A 87 -3.18 -11.11 -4.50
N HIS A 88 -4.48 -11.37 -4.35
CA HIS A 88 -5.20 -11.08 -3.12
C HIS A 88 -4.77 -11.96 -1.94
N ALA A 89 -4.38 -13.22 -2.18
CA ALA A 89 -3.91 -14.12 -1.14
C ALA A 89 -2.52 -13.71 -0.62
N PHE A 90 -1.65 -13.20 -1.50
CA PHE A 90 -0.27 -12.83 -1.20
C PHE A 90 0.07 -11.44 -1.72
N PRO A 91 -0.58 -10.38 -1.19
CA PRO A 91 -0.48 -9.03 -1.74
C PRO A 91 0.92 -8.46 -1.62
N THR A 92 1.65 -8.77 -0.54
CA THR A 92 3.03 -8.32 -0.36
C THR A 92 3.95 -8.93 -1.42
N THR A 93 3.90 -10.25 -1.61
CA THR A 93 4.78 -10.94 -2.58
C THR A 93 4.51 -10.49 -3.99
N SER A 94 3.23 -10.38 -4.37
CA SER A 94 2.83 -9.92 -5.71
C SER A 94 3.30 -8.50 -5.98
N PHE A 95 3.12 -7.61 -5.00
CA PHE A 95 3.51 -6.21 -5.15
C PHE A 95 5.03 -6.02 -5.24
N VAL A 96 5.78 -6.68 -4.36
CA VAL A 96 7.24 -6.62 -4.38
C VAL A 96 7.78 -7.21 -5.68
N ALA A 97 7.23 -8.33 -6.15
CA ALA A 97 7.64 -8.94 -7.41
C ALA A 97 7.37 -8.01 -8.60
N HIS A 98 6.20 -7.37 -8.65
CA HIS A 98 5.87 -6.39 -9.67
C HIS A 98 6.82 -5.19 -9.66
N VAL A 99 7.03 -4.57 -8.49
CA VAL A 99 7.97 -3.43 -8.33
C VAL A 99 9.40 -3.82 -8.72
N SER A 100 9.82 -5.06 -8.42
CA SER A 100 11.12 -5.59 -8.80
C SER A 100 11.31 -5.66 -10.33
N ARG A 101 10.27 -6.06 -11.07
CA ARG A 101 10.35 -6.26 -12.53
C ARG A 101 10.23 -4.97 -13.34
N VAL A 102 9.40 -4.03 -12.91
CA VAL A 102 9.18 -2.80 -13.70
C VAL A 102 10.39 -1.89 -13.68
N ASP A 103 10.83 -1.42 -14.84
CA ASP A 103 11.96 -0.50 -14.98
C ASP A 103 11.60 0.96 -14.63
N ILE A 104 10.31 1.25 -14.51
CA ILE A 104 9.82 2.55 -14.07
C ILE A 104 10.35 2.81 -12.66
N PRO A 105 10.95 4.00 -12.39
CA PRO A 105 11.47 4.35 -11.07
C PRO A 105 10.33 4.62 -10.08
N LEU A 106 9.71 3.54 -9.58
CA LEU A 106 8.61 3.61 -8.59
C LEU A 106 9.11 3.95 -7.18
N ILE A 107 10.34 3.55 -6.87
CA ILE A 107 10.95 3.72 -5.55
C ILE A 107 12.43 4.08 -5.70
N ALA A 108 12.94 4.86 -4.74
CA ALA A 108 14.37 5.10 -4.61
C ALA A 108 15.08 3.87 -3.99
N ASN A 109 16.39 3.72 -4.23
CA ASN A 109 17.20 2.62 -3.67
C ASN A 109 16.60 1.23 -3.93
N LYS A 110 16.01 1.02 -5.12
CA LYS A 110 15.31 -0.23 -5.48
C LYS A 110 16.13 -1.50 -5.14
N PRO A 111 17.44 -1.60 -5.44
CA PRO A 111 18.21 -2.79 -5.09
C PRO A 111 18.22 -3.09 -3.58
N GLN A 112 18.38 -2.07 -2.74
CA GLN A 112 18.41 -2.21 -1.29
C GLN A 112 17.02 -2.47 -0.70
N VAL A 113 15.96 -1.90 -1.30
CA VAL A 113 14.58 -2.23 -0.92
C VAL A 113 14.26 -3.69 -1.28
N MET A 114 14.71 -4.19 -2.43
CA MET A 114 14.56 -5.61 -2.76
C MET A 114 15.36 -6.49 -1.81
N GLN A 115 16.58 -6.10 -1.43
CA GLN A 115 17.36 -6.80 -0.42
C GLN A 115 16.62 -6.88 0.93
N PHE A 116 15.97 -5.80 1.36
CA PHE A 116 15.16 -5.81 2.57
C PHE A 116 14.05 -6.86 2.52
N PHE A 117 13.32 -6.98 1.40
CA PHE A 117 12.28 -7.99 1.24
C PHE A 117 12.84 -9.42 1.12
N THR A 118 14.03 -9.59 0.56
CA THR A 118 14.75 -10.87 0.56
C THR A 118 15.09 -11.31 1.99
N ASN A 119 15.57 -10.38 2.83
CA ASN A 119 15.85 -10.62 4.24
C ASN A 119 14.57 -10.81 5.07
N SER A 120 13.42 -10.37 4.56
CA SER A 120 12.15 -10.29 5.29
C SER A 120 11.05 -11.18 4.68
N PRO A 121 11.28 -12.50 4.51
CA PRO A 121 10.39 -13.37 3.74
C PRO A 121 9.00 -13.58 4.36
N THR A 122 8.82 -13.24 5.64
CA THR A 122 7.58 -13.39 6.41
C THR A 122 6.84 -12.06 6.59
N LEU A 123 7.41 -10.94 6.15
CA LEU A 123 6.78 -9.63 6.30
C LEU A 123 5.50 -9.54 5.48
N ASN A 124 4.41 -9.15 6.14
CA ASN A 124 3.14 -8.83 5.47
C ASN A 124 2.85 -7.33 5.60
N LEU A 125 2.96 -6.60 4.51
CA LEU A 125 2.73 -5.16 4.45
C LEU A 125 1.28 -4.77 4.81
N THR A 126 0.31 -5.67 4.67
CA THR A 126 -1.10 -5.33 4.97
C THR A 126 -1.42 -5.38 6.45
N SER A 127 -0.65 -6.12 7.27
CA SER A 127 -0.97 -6.36 8.69
C SER A 127 0.17 -6.02 9.65
N ILE A 128 1.43 -6.16 9.26
CA ILE A 128 2.59 -5.97 10.16
C ILE A 128 3.05 -4.52 10.11
N HIS A 129 3.25 -3.88 11.27
CA HIS A 129 3.84 -2.54 11.36
C HIS A 129 5.35 -2.61 11.12
N ILE A 130 5.88 -1.76 10.23
CA ILE A 130 7.29 -1.83 9.83
C ILE A 130 8.25 -1.56 11.00
N ASP A 131 7.94 -0.59 11.86
CA ASP A 131 8.83 -0.28 12.99
C ASP A 131 8.85 -1.43 14.02
N ARG A 132 7.70 -2.08 14.24
CA ARG A 132 7.63 -3.27 15.11
C ARG A 132 8.44 -4.42 14.52
N TYR A 133 8.30 -4.64 13.22
CA TYR A 133 9.07 -5.67 12.52
C TYR A 133 10.57 -5.43 12.62
N LEU A 134 11.02 -4.18 12.46
CA LEU A 134 12.43 -3.81 12.61
C LEU A 134 12.92 -3.97 14.04
N ASN A 135 12.09 -3.66 15.06
CA ASN A 135 12.44 -3.91 16.46
C ASN A 135 12.59 -5.42 16.74
N ASP A 136 11.72 -6.25 16.18
CA ASP A 136 11.72 -7.71 16.39
C ASP A 136 12.87 -8.41 15.64
N GLN A 137 13.17 -8.00 14.40
CA GLN A 137 14.18 -8.65 13.55
C GLN A 137 15.58 -8.02 13.68
N GLY A 138 15.67 -6.75 14.05
CA GLY A 138 16.91 -6.00 14.17
C GLY A 138 17.75 -6.00 12.88
N GLU A 139 19.05 -6.22 13.03
CA GLU A 139 20.03 -6.21 11.94
C GLU A 139 19.78 -7.27 10.87
N THR A 140 19.04 -8.35 11.16
CA THR A 140 18.76 -9.40 10.16
C THR A 140 17.95 -8.86 8.98
N ALA A 141 16.95 -8.00 9.23
CA ALA A 141 16.15 -7.38 8.18
C ALA A 141 16.97 -6.40 7.31
N LEU A 142 18.04 -5.84 7.88
CA LEU A 142 18.89 -4.81 7.26
C LEU A 142 20.25 -5.35 6.81
N GLN A 143 20.43 -6.67 6.82
CA GLN A 143 21.66 -7.34 6.40
C GLN A 143 21.99 -6.98 4.94
N ASN A 144 23.26 -6.67 4.67
CA ASN A 144 23.76 -6.25 3.36
C ASN A 144 23.14 -4.93 2.83
N ILE A 145 22.58 -4.09 3.70
CA ILE A 145 22.12 -2.74 3.39
C ILE A 145 23.05 -1.72 4.07
N PRO A 146 23.75 -0.86 3.30
CA PRO A 146 24.65 0.15 3.86
C PRO A 146 23.95 1.07 4.85
N VAL A 147 24.62 1.37 5.97
CA VAL A 147 24.01 2.06 7.12
C VAL A 147 23.45 3.43 6.76
N ASP A 148 24.15 4.15 5.90
CA ASP A 148 23.83 5.50 5.41
C ASP A 148 22.57 5.56 4.54
N VAL A 149 22.15 4.46 3.91
CA VAL A 149 20.94 4.40 3.08
C VAL A 149 19.75 3.73 3.78
N ARG A 150 19.95 3.11 4.96
CA ARG A 150 18.88 2.42 5.70
C ARG A 150 17.65 3.31 5.96
N PRO A 151 17.78 4.59 6.39
CA PRO A 151 16.61 5.44 6.62
C PRO A 151 15.75 5.61 5.36
N GLN A 152 16.38 5.80 4.20
CA GLN A 152 15.72 5.98 2.91
C GLN A 152 15.05 4.67 2.48
N VAL A 153 15.70 3.52 2.67
CA VAL A 153 15.11 2.20 2.38
C VAL A 153 13.85 1.99 3.23
N ILE A 154 13.92 2.26 4.53
CA ILE A 154 12.78 2.12 5.45
C ILE A 154 11.63 3.06 5.02
N GLN A 155 11.92 4.29 4.60
CA GLN A 155 10.91 5.21 4.07
C GLN A 155 10.20 4.65 2.82
N GLN A 156 10.94 4.02 1.90
CA GLN A 156 10.37 3.39 0.70
C GLN A 156 9.51 2.17 1.05
N VAL A 157 9.96 1.32 1.98
CA VAL A 157 9.17 0.18 2.48
C VAL A 157 7.87 0.67 3.13
N LYS A 158 7.92 1.74 3.94
CA LYS A 158 6.72 2.35 4.52
C LYS A 158 5.80 2.97 3.45
N ALA A 159 6.35 3.55 2.39
CA ALA A 159 5.57 4.06 1.26
C ALA A 159 4.84 2.92 0.52
N MET A 160 5.56 1.84 0.22
CA MET A 160 4.99 0.62 -0.36
C MET A 160 3.86 0.06 0.52
N GLN A 161 4.06 0.00 1.84
CA GLN A 161 3.02 -0.43 2.78
C GLN A 161 1.76 0.45 2.69
N ARG A 162 1.91 1.78 2.75
CA ARG A 162 0.76 2.70 2.72
C ARG A 162 -0.04 2.55 1.43
N VAL A 163 0.66 2.46 0.31
CA VAL A 163 0.01 2.34 -1.00
C VAL A 163 -0.71 0.99 -1.15
N LEU A 164 -0.08 -0.12 -0.73
CA LEU A 164 -0.73 -1.44 -0.77
C LEU A 164 -1.94 -1.52 0.18
N ARG A 165 -1.95 -0.72 1.26
CA ARG A 165 -3.11 -0.61 2.16
C ARG A 165 -4.22 0.28 1.60
N LEU A 166 -3.98 1.05 0.53
CA LEU A 166 -4.95 1.92 -0.12
C LEU A 166 -5.51 1.32 -1.40
N ALA A 167 -4.65 0.72 -2.22
CA ALA A 167 -4.98 0.12 -3.51
C ALA A 167 -5.21 -1.40 -3.39
N PRO A 168 -6.29 -1.92 -3.99
CA PRO A 168 -6.61 -3.35 -3.91
C PRO A 168 -5.74 -4.21 -4.84
N SER A 169 -5.21 -3.65 -5.93
CA SER A 169 -4.36 -4.34 -6.91
C SER A 169 -2.93 -3.78 -6.93
N THR A 170 -1.98 -4.61 -7.36
CA THR A 170 -0.58 -4.24 -7.60
C THR A 170 -0.44 -3.20 -8.70
N ALA A 171 -1.28 -3.26 -9.73
CA ALA A 171 -1.32 -2.28 -10.81
C ALA A 171 -1.67 -0.87 -10.27
N SER A 172 -2.76 -0.75 -9.51
CA SER A 172 -3.15 0.53 -8.90
C SER A 172 -2.15 1.01 -7.85
N ALA A 173 -1.58 0.10 -7.07
CA ALA A 173 -0.52 0.44 -6.13
C ALA A 173 0.71 1.01 -6.86
N SER A 174 1.10 0.42 -7.98
CA SER A 174 2.25 0.89 -8.77
C SER A 174 1.96 2.22 -9.47
N ALA A 175 0.74 2.42 -9.96
CA ALA A 175 0.30 3.69 -10.52
C ALA A 175 0.38 4.84 -9.50
N LEU A 176 -0.01 4.57 -8.24
CA LEU A 176 0.13 5.53 -7.15
C LEU A 176 1.60 5.86 -6.86
N LEU A 177 2.48 4.86 -6.78
CA LEU A 177 3.92 5.08 -6.59
C LEU A 177 4.57 5.86 -7.74
N ALA A 178 4.22 5.56 -9.00
CA ALA A 178 4.72 6.27 -10.17
C ALA A 178 4.42 7.77 -10.12
N GLN A 179 3.27 8.13 -9.56
CA GLN A 179 2.84 9.51 -9.36
C GLN A 179 3.35 10.13 -8.05
N LYS A 180 4.16 9.40 -7.27
CA LYS A 180 4.63 9.80 -5.93
C LYS A 180 3.48 10.04 -4.93
N LEU A 181 2.34 9.40 -5.17
CA LEU A 181 1.17 9.41 -4.27
C LEU A 181 1.27 8.22 -3.33
N HIS A 182 1.76 8.45 -2.11
CA HIS A 182 2.03 7.40 -1.14
C HIS A 182 1.39 7.64 0.23
N SER A 183 0.50 8.63 0.38
CA SER A 183 -0.26 8.87 1.61
C SER A 183 -1.72 9.18 1.34
N SER A 184 -2.58 8.82 2.30
CA SER A 184 -4.00 9.15 2.29
C SER A 184 -4.25 10.66 2.18
N GLN A 185 -3.39 11.46 2.82
CA GLN A 185 -3.44 12.92 2.79
C GLN A 185 -3.21 13.46 1.38
N GLN A 186 -2.14 13.03 0.70
CA GLN A 186 -1.83 13.47 -0.67
C GLN A 186 -3.02 13.21 -1.61
N ILE A 187 -3.64 12.03 -1.50
CA ILE A 187 -4.80 11.67 -2.33
C ILE A 187 -6.03 12.51 -1.95
N TYR A 188 -6.31 12.71 -0.66
CA TYR A 188 -7.48 13.46 -0.19
C TYR A 188 -7.49 14.92 -0.65
N PHE A 189 -6.32 15.56 -0.72
CA PHE A 189 -6.22 16.97 -1.15
C PHE A 189 -6.39 17.15 -2.67
N ILE A 190 -6.19 16.10 -3.47
CA ILE A 190 -6.48 16.13 -4.92
C ILE A 190 -8.00 16.12 -5.10
N SER A 191 -8.52 16.90 -6.05
CA SER A 191 -9.95 16.82 -6.36
C SER A 191 -10.34 15.42 -6.86
N GLN A 192 -11.41 14.84 -6.30
CA GLN A 192 -11.87 13.50 -6.65
C GLN A 192 -11.99 13.23 -8.17
N PRO A 193 -12.60 14.10 -9.00
CA PRO A 193 -12.69 13.85 -10.44
C PRO A 193 -11.31 13.73 -11.09
N HIS A 194 -10.41 14.67 -10.80
CA HIS A 194 -9.04 14.65 -11.31
C HIS A 194 -8.26 13.40 -10.86
N PHE A 195 -8.41 12.98 -9.60
CA PHE A 195 -7.78 11.75 -9.13
C PHE A 195 -8.28 10.52 -9.90
N ILE A 196 -9.60 10.43 -10.12
CA ILE A 196 -10.20 9.32 -10.88
C ILE A 196 -9.69 9.34 -12.33
N ASP A 197 -9.73 10.48 -13.01
CA ASP A 197 -9.30 10.60 -14.40
C ASP A 197 -7.82 10.23 -14.56
N ASN A 198 -6.98 10.67 -13.64
CA ASN A 198 -5.56 10.33 -13.63
C ASN A 198 -5.35 8.82 -13.41
N MET A 199 -6.01 8.22 -12.41
CA MET A 199 -5.89 6.77 -12.17
C MET A 199 -6.40 5.94 -13.36
N VAL A 200 -7.48 6.37 -14.01
CA VAL A 200 -8.02 5.71 -15.21
C VAL A 200 -7.06 5.82 -16.40
N THR A 201 -6.44 6.98 -16.59
CA THR A 201 -5.38 7.18 -17.60
C THR A 201 -4.19 6.24 -17.38
N ASN A 202 -3.93 5.87 -16.12
CA ASN A 202 -2.87 4.92 -15.73
C ASN A 202 -3.37 3.47 -15.60
N GLY A 203 -4.50 3.13 -16.21
CA GLY A 203 -4.96 1.74 -16.37
C GLY A 203 -5.84 1.20 -15.24
N ALA A 204 -6.18 1.99 -14.22
CA ALA A 204 -7.16 1.58 -13.21
C ALA A 204 -8.60 1.69 -13.74
N THR A 205 -9.53 0.92 -13.17
CA THR A 205 -10.95 1.13 -13.47
C THR A 205 -11.49 2.34 -12.70
N ALA A 206 -12.52 3.02 -13.23
CA ALA A 206 -13.15 4.14 -12.52
C ALA A 206 -13.71 3.72 -11.15
N THR A 207 -14.21 2.48 -11.03
CA THR A 207 -14.69 1.92 -9.76
C THR A 207 -13.56 1.73 -8.76
N GLU A 208 -12.42 1.22 -9.20
CA GLU A 208 -11.24 1.04 -8.36
C GLU A 208 -10.67 2.38 -7.90
N ALA A 209 -10.52 3.35 -8.82
CA ALA A 209 -10.07 4.69 -8.49
C ALA A 209 -10.97 5.37 -7.45
N ARG A 210 -12.30 5.25 -7.59
CA ARG A 210 -13.25 5.78 -6.58
C ARG A 210 -13.05 5.12 -5.21
N ARG A 211 -12.88 3.79 -5.16
CA ARG A 211 -12.63 3.06 -3.90
C ARG A 211 -11.34 3.51 -3.23
N ILE A 212 -10.28 3.70 -4.00
CA ILE A 212 -8.99 4.20 -3.49
C ILE A 212 -9.17 5.60 -2.89
N TYR A 213 -9.84 6.51 -3.61
CA TYR A 213 -10.08 7.86 -3.12
C TYR A 213 -10.92 7.87 -1.83
N GLN A 214 -11.99 7.07 -1.77
CA GLN A 214 -12.83 6.96 -0.58
C GLN A 214 -12.05 6.41 0.62
N ARG A 215 -11.22 5.38 0.40
CA ARG A 215 -10.38 4.78 1.43
C ARG A 215 -9.32 5.75 1.94
N ALA A 216 -8.69 6.51 1.04
CA ALA A 216 -7.78 7.58 1.40
C ALA A 216 -8.49 8.68 2.22
N SER A 217 -9.67 9.12 1.77
CA SER A 217 -10.47 10.13 2.47
C SER A 217 -10.85 9.68 3.87
N GLN A 218 -11.32 8.44 4.02
CA GLN A 218 -11.66 7.86 5.32
C GLN A 218 -10.44 7.72 6.23
N SER A 219 -9.32 7.23 5.68
CA SER A 219 -8.08 7.08 6.43
C SER A 219 -7.56 8.43 6.93
N TYR A 220 -7.59 9.46 6.08
CA TYR A 220 -7.17 10.81 6.47
C TYR A 220 -8.11 11.41 7.52
N ALA A 221 -9.43 11.32 7.33
CA ALA A 221 -10.41 11.79 8.29
C ALA A 221 -10.29 11.08 9.65
N LEU A 222 -10.02 9.78 9.66
CA LEU A 222 -9.77 9.02 10.89
C LEU A 222 -8.50 9.49 11.59
N THR A 223 -7.40 9.70 10.86
CA THR A 223 -6.16 10.26 11.43
C THR A 223 -6.42 11.62 12.05
N LEU A 224 -7.15 12.51 11.36
CA LEU A 224 -7.51 13.82 11.90
C LEU A 224 -8.39 13.70 13.14
N ALA A 225 -9.40 12.84 13.14
CA ALA A 225 -10.27 12.62 14.30
C ALA A 225 -9.51 12.07 15.52
N GLN A 226 -8.51 11.19 15.31
CA GLN A 226 -7.67 10.71 16.41
C GLN A 226 -6.73 11.82 16.91
N TYR A 227 -6.14 12.61 15.99
CA TYR A 227 -5.34 13.77 16.37
C TYR A 227 -6.14 14.74 17.23
N THR A 228 -7.33 15.15 16.78
CA THR A 228 -8.19 16.06 17.53
C THR A 228 -8.71 15.46 18.82
N LYS A 229 -8.83 14.13 18.94
CA LYS A 229 -9.25 13.45 20.17
C LYS A 229 -8.15 13.36 21.23
N PHE A 230 -6.90 13.22 20.83
CA PHE A 230 -5.80 12.99 21.75
C PHE A 230 -4.92 14.22 21.99
N ASN A 231 -4.96 15.21 21.10
CA ASN A 231 -4.23 16.44 21.29
C ASN A 231 -4.97 17.35 22.30
N ALA A 232 -4.28 17.71 23.38
CA ALA A 232 -4.82 18.52 24.47
C ALA A 232 -5.29 19.92 24.05
N GLN A 233 -4.80 20.46 22.93
CA GLN A 233 -5.28 21.76 22.40
C GLN A 233 -6.76 21.71 22.01
N PHE A 234 -7.24 20.56 21.53
CA PHE A 234 -8.64 20.37 21.12
C PHE A 234 -9.50 19.77 22.23
N ASN A 235 -8.88 19.25 23.29
CA ASN A 235 -9.56 18.64 24.43
C ASN A 235 -9.13 19.38 25.70
N THR A 236 -9.90 20.39 26.07
CA THR A 236 -9.70 21.12 27.33
C THR A 236 -9.73 20.16 28.52
N ALA A 237 -8.72 20.29 29.39
CA ALA A 237 -8.47 19.64 30.68
C ALA A 237 -9.44 18.52 31.10
N THR A 238 -8.92 17.30 31.24
CA THR A 238 -9.50 16.32 32.17
C THR A 238 -9.54 16.98 33.55
N PRO A 239 -10.72 17.17 34.18
CA PRO A 239 -10.81 17.64 35.55
C PRO A 239 -9.84 16.87 36.43
N THR A 240 -9.16 17.52 37.38
CA THR A 240 -8.19 16.86 38.28
C THR A 240 -8.81 15.68 39.04
N ALA A 241 -10.14 15.68 39.22
CA ALA A 241 -10.91 14.59 39.82
C ALA A 241 -11.01 13.32 38.95
N LEU A 242 -10.76 13.44 37.64
CA LEU A 242 -10.61 12.32 36.71
C LEU A 242 -9.12 12.01 36.58
N SER A 243 -8.60 11.28 37.55
CA SER A 243 -7.22 10.80 37.58
C SER A 243 -6.86 10.13 36.25
N ALA A 244 -5.65 10.40 35.73
CA ALA A 244 -5.13 9.63 34.61
C ALA A 244 -5.09 8.14 35.00
N PRO A 245 -5.44 7.21 34.10
CA PRO A 245 -5.36 5.79 34.38
C PRO A 245 -3.93 5.41 34.76
N ILE A 246 -3.75 4.79 35.93
CA ILE A 246 -2.46 4.22 36.35
C ILE A 246 -2.24 2.97 35.49
N LEU A 247 -1.32 3.05 34.54
CA LEU A 247 -0.93 1.90 33.72
C LEU A 247 -0.05 0.96 34.53
N THR A 248 -0.28 -0.35 34.39
CA THR A 248 0.64 -1.36 34.91
C THR A 248 1.94 -1.38 34.11
N VAL A 249 3.00 -1.94 34.68
CA VAL A 249 4.29 -2.12 33.97
C VAL A 249 4.11 -2.87 32.65
N ASP A 250 3.23 -3.88 32.63
CA ASP A 250 2.95 -4.65 31.43
C ASP A 250 2.18 -3.85 30.38
N GLN A 251 1.22 -3.02 30.78
CA GLN A 251 0.51 -2.12 29.88
C GLN A 251 1.46 -1.09 29.27
N THR A 252 2.36 -0.51 30.08
CA THR A 252 3.39 0.44 29.61
C THR A 252 4.32 -0.21 28.58
N LYS A 253 4.74 -1.46 28.81
CA LYS A 253 5.54 -2.21 27.83
C LYS A 253 4.76 -2.50 26.54
N GLN A 254 3.48 -2.83 26.63
CA GLN A 254 2.64 -3.11 25.45
C GLN A 254 2.40 -1.87 24.58
N ILE A 255 2.34 -0.68 25.18
CA ILE A 255 2.16 0.57 24.43
C ILE A 255 3.45 1.24 24.00
N ALA A 256 4.61 0.81 24.52
CA ALA A 256 5.91 1.41 24.19
C ALA A 256 6.27 1.32 22.70
N ASP A 257 5.77 0.29 22.01
CA ASP A 257 5.96 0.10 20.56
C ASP A 257 5.05 1.01 19.70
N TYR A 258 4.04 1.65 20.30
CA TYR A 258 3.14 2.56 19.59
C TYR A 258 3.76 3.96 19.54
N PRO A 259 3.59 4.68 18.42
CA PRO A 259 4.15 6.01 18.30
C PRO A 259 3.44 6.96 19.27
N THR A 260 4.23 7.76 19.99
CA THR A 260 3.71 8.82 20.85
C THR A 260 3.08 9.93 20.00
N LEU A 261 2.24 10.76 20.62
CA LEU A 261 1.72 11.96 19.96
C LEU A 261 2.86 12.87 19.48
N GLN A 262 3.95 12.94 20.23
CA GLN A 262 5.14 13.68 19.83
C GLN A 262 5.79 13.10 18.56
N THR A 263 5.90 11.77 18.47
CA THR A 263 6.43 11.09 17.28
C THR A 263 5.51 11.27 16.06
N LEU A 264 4.19 11.30 16.28
CA LEU A 264 3.20 11.43 15.19
C LEU A 264 3.04 12.86 14.69
N PHE A 265 3.06 13.84 15.60
CA PHE A 265 2.61 15.21 15.34
C PHE A 265 3.64 16.29 15.67
N GLY A 266 4.82 15.91 16.19
CA GLY A 266 5.88 16.85 16.56
C GLY A 266 5.75 17.36 18.00
N SER A 267 6.39 18.50 18.28
CA SER A 267 6.33 19.08 19.64
C SER A 267 4.88 19.34 20.06
N LEU A 268 4.57 19.01 21.32
CA LEU A 268 3.33 19.36 22.00
C LEU A 268 3.55 20.52 22.97
N ASP A 269 4.61 21.29 22.79
CA ASP A 269 4.84 22.50 23.57
C ASP A 269 3.92 23.60 23.03
N TYR A 270 3.20 24.26 23.94
CA TYR A 270 2.23 25.28 23.60
C TYR A 270 2.60 26.62 24.26
N CYS A 271 2.41 27.72 23.53
CA CYS A 271 2.52 29.08 24.07
C CYS A 271 1.21 29.84 23.84
N SER A 272 0.97 30.90 24.60
CA SER A 272 -0.10 31.86 24.30
C SER A 272 0.27 32.63 23.04
N CYS A 273 -0.06 32.08 21.88
CA CYS A 273 0.22 32.73 20.60
C CYS A 273 -0.57 34.05 20.47
N SER A 274 0.10 35.09 19.97
CA SER A 274 -0.59 36.23 19.35
C SER A 274 -1.45 35.74 18.19
N GLU A 275 -2.49 36.50 17.82
CA GLU A 275 -3.43 36.14 16.75
C GLU A 275 -2.71 35.70 15.46
N CYS A 276 -1.66 36.41 15.05
CA CYS A 276 -0.86 36.08 13.86
C CYS A 276 -0.06 34.77 13.93
N ALA A 277 0.11 34.19 15.12
CA ALA A 277 0.78 32.91 15.37
C ALA A 277 -0.22 31.81 15.78
N SER A 278 -1.52 32.12 15.77
CA SER A 278 -2.59 31.18 16.08
C SER A 278 -2.99 30.39 14.86
N VAL A 279 -3.22 29.08 15.03
CA VAL A 279 -3.82 28.21 14.00
C VAL A 279 -5.27 28.58 13.68
N LEU A 280 -5.92 29.40 14.52
CA LEU A 280 -7.27 29.93 14.31
C LEU A 280 -7.26 31.38 13.80
N GLY A 281 -6.08 31.97 13.55
CA GLY A 281 -5.93 33.35 13.10
C GLY A 281 -6.04 33.52 11.58
N ALA A 282 -6.11 34.76 11.14
CA ALA A 282 -6.21 35.15 9.73
C ALA A 282 -4.99 34.70 8.91
N ALA A 283 -3.80 34.70 9.51
CA ALA A 283 -2.59 34.20 8.86
C ALA A 283 -2.70 32.69 8.54
N ALA A 284 -3.20 31.88 9.47
CA ALA A 284 -3.42 30.46 9.25
C ALA A 284 -4.48 30.20 8.18
N TYR A 285 -5.57 30.99 8.17
CA TYR A 285 -6.60 30.91 7.12
C TYR A 285 -6.06 31.22 5.72
N LEU A 286 -5.19 32.24 5.58
CA LEU A 286 -4.55 32.56 4.31
C LEU A 286 -3.65 31.40 3.83
N VAL A 287 -2.83 30.85 4.72
CA VAL A 287 -1.95 29.71 4.40
C VAL A 287 -2.76 28.48 3.97
N ASP A 288 -3.84 28.16 4.70
CA ASP A 288 -4.74 27.04 4.34
C ASP A 288 -5.39 27.27 2.97
N THR A 289 -5.82 28.50 2.69
CA THR A 289 -6.38 28.86 1.39
C THR A 289 -5.35 28.70 0.26
N LEU A 290 -4.12 29.18 0.44
CA LEU A 290 -3.05 29.01 -0.56
C LEU A 290 -2.68 27.55 -0.77
N HIS A 291 -2.65 26.75 0.31
CA HIS A 291 -2.42 25.31 0.24
C HIS A 291 -3.56 24.59 -0.49
N PHE A 292 -4.82 24.94 -0.21
CA PHE A 292 -5.98 24.43 -0.94
C PHE A 292 -5.87 24.72 -2.45
N LEU A 293 -5.45 25.93 -2.83
CA LEU A 293 -5.26 26.30 -4.24
C LEU A 293 -4.06 25.60 -4.90
N ASP A 294 -3.05 25.17 -4.13
CA ASP A 294 -1.89 24.42 -4.65
C ASP A 294 -2.28 23.02 -5.15
N ALA A 295 -3.29 22.41 -4.50
CA ALA A 295 -3.77 21.07 -4.81
C ALA A 295 -4.84 21.04 -5.92
N ARG A 296 -5.18 22.19 -6.50
CA ARG A 296 -6.19 22.33 -7.57
C ARG A 296 -5.54 22.73 -8.88
N LEU A 297 -6.02 22.14 -9.96
CA LEU A 297 -5.59 22.47 -11.31
C LEU A 297 -6.65 23.29 -12.04
N THR A 298 -6.18 24.19 -12.89
CA THR A 298 -6.99 24.88 -13.89
C THR A 298 -7.36 23.92 -15.02
N LYS A 299 -8.25 24.35 -15.93
CA LYS A 299 -8.58 23.57 -17.14
C LYS A 299 -7.36 23.29 -18.03
N THR A 300 -6.32 24.11 -17.94
CA THR A 300 -5.08 23.97 -18.71
C THR A 300 -4.00 23.16 -17.97
N GLY A 301 -4.32 22.60 -16.80
CA GLY A 301 -3.41 21.74 -16.02
C GLY A 301 -2.39 22.49 -15.16
N THR A 302 -2.43 23.83 -15.10
CA THR A 302 -1.58 24.61 -14.18
C THR A 302 -2.18 24.63 -12.78
N LYS A 303 -1.37 24.74 -11.73
CA LYS A 303 -1.92 24.91 -10.38
C LYS A 303 -2.65 26.25 -10.26
N VAL A 304 -3.77 26.25 -9.54
CA VAL A 304 -4.56 27.48 -9.33
C VAL A 304 -3.75 28.49 -8.51
N LYS A 305 -2.96 28.03 -7.52
CA LYS A 305 -2.03 28.88 -6.76
C LYS A 305 -1.04 29.62 -7.68
N ASP A 306 -0.41 28.93 -8.62
CA ASP A 306 0.59 29.55 -9.50
C ASP A 306 -0.06 30.63 -10.39
N SER A 307 -1.29 30.38 -10.83
CA SER A 307 -2.05 31.37 -11.61
C SER A 307 -2.43 32.61 -10.77
N LEU A 308 -2.69 32.44 -9.47
CA LEU A 308 -2.91 33.53 -8.53
C LEU A 308 -1.63 34.33 -8.31
N LEU A 309 -0.51 33.66 -7.98
CA LEU A 309 0.76 34.30 -7.69
C LEU A 309 1.36 35.01 -8.92
N ALA A 310 1.10 34.51 -10.13
CA ALA A 310 1.46 35.22 -11.35
C ALA A 310 0.74 36.58 -11.50
N ARG A 311 -0.49 36.70 -10.98
CA ARG A 311 -1.27 37.95 -10.98
C ARG A 311 -1.04 38.82 -9.75
N ARG A 312 -0.72 38.20 -8.62
CA ARG A 312 -0.50 38.82 -7.30
C ARG A 312 0.77 38.25 -6.65
N PRO A 313 1.96 38.65 -7.13
CA PRO A 313 3.23 38.17 -6.57
C PRO A 313 3.45 38.59 -5.12
N ASP A 314 2.74 39.62 -4.66
CA ASP A 314 2.78 40.13 -3.29
C ASP A 314 2.19 39.17 -2.24
N LEU A 315 1.47 38.13 -2.66
CA LEU A 315 0.93 37.09 -1.79
C LEU A 315 1.89 35.92 -1.55
N ALA A 316 3.04 35.89 -2.25
CA ALA A 316 4.00 34.78 -2.21
C ALA A 316 4.84 34.76 -0.92
#